data_AF-A0A934PQS2-F1
#
_entry.id   AF-A0A934PQS2-F1
#
_cell.length_a   1.000
_cell.length_b   1.000
_cell.length_c   1.000
_cell.angle_alpha   90.00
_cell.angle_beta   90.00
_cell.angle_gamma   90.00
#
_symmetry.space_group_name_H-M   'P 1'
#
loop_
_entity.id
_entity.type
_entity.pdbx_description
1 polymer ?
#
loop_
_entity_poly.entity_id
_entity_poly.type
_entity_poly.pdbx_seq_one_letter_code
_entity_poly.pdbx_strand_id
1 'polypeptide(L)'
;MKTKIKLKKMILTLILLAAGSIVSYAQCGKNVLFSSVETIYLDADGDIQRTVDEPASIEYGKTNIKLTHGTENEEMNGIIKSNTCNWTVPFKEGKSVITATFSNNNGDEKDATITIEGKNGKVTLTFEMEDMSGRKIQVAADKFIEKT
;
A
#
# COMPACT_ATOMS: atom_id res chain seq x y z
N MET A 1 -27.28 5.62 -52.63
CA MET A 1 -26.10 4.95 -52.04
C MET A 1 -25.20 5.99 -51.35
N LYS A 2 -25.46 6.34 -50.08
CA LYS A 2 -24.64 7.29 -49.30
C LYS A 2 -24.63 6.88 -47.82
N THR A 3 -24.01 5.74 -47.51
CA THR A 3 -23.98 5.19 -46.14
C THR A 3 -22.61 4.65 -45.74
N LYS A 4 -21.52 5.09 -46.39
CA LYS A 4 -20.16 4.60 -46.09
C LYS A 4 -19.33 5.51 -45.16
N ILE A 5 -19.71 6.79 -45.01
CA ILE A 5 -18.90 7.79 -44.29
C ILE A 5 -19.21 7.81 -42.77
N LYS A 6 -20.42 7.44 -42.34
CA LYS A 6 -20.79 7.44 -40.91
C LYS A 6 -20.23 6.24 -40.11
N LEU A 7 -20.11 5.06 -40.73
CA LEU A 7 -19.68 3.84 -40.02
C LEU A 7 -18.20 3.87 -39.62
N LYS A 8 -17.32 4.41 -40.48
CA LYS A 8 -15.87 4.52 -40.19
C LYS A 8 -15.56 5.48 -39.04
N LYS A 9 -16.29 6.59 -38.93
CA LYS A 9 -16.12 7.55 -37.81
C LYS A 9 -16.67 6.98 -36.50
N MET A 10 -17.76 6.21 -36.55
CA MET A 10 -18.35 5.59 -35.37
C MET A 10 -17.46 4.49 -34.77
N ILE A 11 -16.82 3.67 -35.62
CA ILE A 11 -15.84 2.65 -35.19
C ILE A 11 -14.61 3.31 -34.56
N LEU A 12 -14.10 4.40 -35.13
CA LEU A 12 -12.94 5.12 -34.60
C LEU A 12 -13.21 5.74 -33.21
N THR A 13 -14.45 6.17 -32.97
CA THR A 13 -14.85 6.76 -31.67
C THR A 13 -14.97 5.67 -30.59
N LEU A 14 -15.43 4.46 -30.96
CA LEU A 14 -15.56 3.33 -30.04
C LEU A 14 -14.21 2.75 -29.61
N ILE A 15 -13.21 2.76 -30.51
CA ILE A 15 -11.83 2.33 -30.20
C ILE A 15 -11.13 3.33 -29.27
N LEU A 16 -11.39 4.64 -29.42
CA LEU A 16 -10.83 5.67 -28.53
C LEU A 16 -11.41 5.60 -27.10
N LEU A 17 -12.68 5.20 -26.96
CA LEU A 17 -13.33 5.03 -25.65
C LEU A 17 -12.85 3.77 -24.90
N ALA A 18 -12.48 2.71 -25.62
CA ALA A 18 -11.95 1.48 -25.04
C ALA A 18 -10.50 1.60 -24.55
N ALA A 19 -9.73 2.58 -25.05
CA ALA A 19 -8.36 2.83 -24.60
C ALA A 19 -8.28 3.60 -23.25
N GLY A 20 -9.41 4.11 -22.74
CA GLY A 20 -9.47 4.89 -21.49
C GLY A 20 -9.68 4.10 -20.21
N SER A 21 -9.94 2.78 -20.27
CA SER A 21 -10.38 1.99 -19.11
C SER A 21 -9.27 1.30 -18.32
N ILE A 22 -8.00 1.60 -18.60
CA ILE A 22 -6.87 1.18 -17.76
C ILE A 22 -6.08 2.41 -17.36
N VAL A 23 -6.72 3.29 -16.59
CA VAL A 23 -5.99 4.15 -15.64
C VAL A 23 -5.41 3.22 -14.58
N SER A 24 -4.31 2.54 -14.93
CA SER A 24 -3.40 1.97 -13.94
C SER A 24 -2.92 3.14 -13.10
N TYR A 25 -3.46 3.26 -11.88
CA TYR A 25 -3.10 4.34 -10.98
C TYR A 25 -1.58 4.33 -10.78
N ALA A 26 -0.94 5.45 -11.14
CA ALA A 26 0.51 5.56 -11.22
C ALA A 26 1.24 5.22 -9.92
N GLN A 27 0.55 5.23 -8.77
CA GLN A 27 1.06 4.93 -7.43
C GLN A 27 1.71 3.56 -7.28
N CYS A 28 1.26 2.56 -8.06
CA CYS A 28 1.68 1.17 -7.88
C CYS A 28 3.15 0.89 -8.30
N GLY A 29 3.90 1.92 -8.69
CA GLY A 29 5.33 1.82 -9.01
C GLY A 29 6.12 3.07 -8.63
N LYS A 30 5.59 3.89 -7.71
CA LYS A 30 6.26 5.07 -7.18
C LYS A 30 6.90 4.75 -5.84
N ASN A 31 7.84 5.60 -5.46
CA ASN A 31 8.29 5.65 -4.08
C ASN A 31 7.20 6.37 -3.29
N VAL A 32 6.77 5.76 -2.19
CA VAL A 32 5.67 6.26 -1.36
C VAL A 32 6.15 6.36 0.07
N LEU A 33 5.72 7.43 0.76
CA LEU A 33 5.93 7.63 2.18
C LEU A 33 4.59 7.62 2.89
N PHE A 34 4.46 6.71 3.85
CA PHE A 34 3.39 6.66 4.84
C PHE A 34 3.97 7.05 6.19
N SER A 35 3.28 7.89 6.97
CA SER A 35 3.65 8.15 8.36
C SER A 35 2.43 8.17 9.28
N SER A 36 2.63 7.72 10.52
CA SER A 36 1.68 7.71 11.63
C SER A 36 2.37 8.25 12.90
N VAL A 37 1.58 8.78 13.82
CA VAL A 37 1.98 9.14 15.19
C VAL A 37 1.48 8.14 16.24
N GLU A 38 0.63 7.20 15.84
CA GLU A 38 0.03 6.20 16.74
C GLU A 38 0.15 4.79 16.15
N THR A 39 0.48 3.83 17.02
CA THR A 39 0.55 2.39 16.72
C THR A 39 -0.45 1.62 17.57
N ILE A 40 -1.30 0.84 16.92
CA ILE A 40 -2.32 -0.02 17.53
C ILE A 40 -1.90 -1.48 17.38
N TYR A 41 -1.79 -2.19 18.49
CA TYR A 41 -1.53 -3.62 18.53
C TYR A 41 -2.84 -4.37 18.66
N LEU A 42 -3.10 -5.24 17.69
CA LEU A 42 -4.29 -6.07 17.62
C LEU A 42 -3.93 -7.53 17.90
N ASP A 43 -4.85 -8.27 18.50
CA ASP A 43 -4.76 -9.73 18.55
C ASP A 43 -5.22 -10.39 17.24
N ALA A 44 -5.35 -11.72 17.26
CA ALA A 44 -5.77 -12.51 16.10
C ALA A 44 -7.23 -12.28 15.69
N ASP A 45 -8.09 -11.88 16.63
CA ASP A 45 -9.51 -11.59 16.39
C ASP A 45 -9.71 -10.14 15.90
N GLY A 46 -8.67 -9.32 15.99
CA GLY A 46 -8.66 -7.91 15.58
C GLY A 46 -9.04 -6.97 16.71
N ASP A 47 -9.08 -7.45 17.96
CA ASP A 47 -9.36 -6.63 19.12
C ASP A 47 -8.11 -5.85 19.56
N ILE A 48 -8.33 -4.63 20.05
CA ILE A 48 -7.24 -3.75 20.51
C ILE A 48 -6.67 -4.29 21.81
N GLN A 49 -5.40 -4.67 21.76
CA GLN A 49 -4.63 -5.08 22.93
C GLN A 49 -3.90 -3.91 23.57
N ARG A 50 -3.38 -3.00 22.74
CA ARG A 50 -2.61 -1.83 23.19
C ARG A 50 -2.58 -0.74 22.13
N THR A 51 -2.58 0.52 22.55
CA THR A 51 -2.26 1.68 21.72
C THR A 51 -1.02 2.37 22.28
N VAL A 52 -0.12 2.82 21.41
CA VAL A 52 1.11 3.51 21.76
C VAL A 52 1.27 4.75 20.89
N ASP A 53 1.51 5.90 21.53
CA ASP A 53 1.87 7.15 20.86
C ASP A 53 3.35 7.09 20.46
N GLU A 54 3.64 6.48 19.32
CA GLU A 54 4.98 6.40 18.74
C GLU A 54 4.95 6.73 17.25
N PRO A 55 5.89 7.55 16.75
CA PRO A 55 5.99 7.82 15.33
C PRO A 55 6.41 6.55 14.60
N ALA A 56 5.73 6.26 13.50
CA ALA A 56 6.07 5.21 12.56
C ALA A 56 6.07 5.77 11.15
N SER A 57 7.04 5.37 10.34
CA SER A 57 7.06 5.69 8.91
C SER A 57 7.41 4.47 8.08
N ILE A 58 6.79 4.40 6.91
CA ILE A 58 6.92 3.30 5.98
C ILE A 58 7.20 3.91 4.61
N GLU A 59 8.41 3.68 4.12
CA GLU A 59 8.84 4.07 2.79
C GLU A 59 8.99 2.82 1.94
N TYR A 60 8.27 2.77 0.82
CA TYR A 60 8.39 1.63 -0.10
C TYR A 60 8.42 2.09 -1.54
N GLY A 61 9.20 1.35 -2.33
CA GLY A 61 9.29 1.50 -3.77
C GLY A 61 8.88 0.21 -4.48
N LYS A 62 9.53 -0.07 -5.61
CA LYS A 62 9.24 -1.28 -6.40
C LYS A 62 9.78 -2.56 -5.77
N THR A 63 10.97 -2.50 -5.19
CA THR A 63 11.73 -3.68 -4.75
C THR A 63 12.03 -3.68 -3.27
N ASN A 64 12.02 -2.51 -2.64
CA ASN A 64 12.48 -2.35 -1.26
C ASN A 64 11.41 -1.65 -0.44
N ILE A 65 11.38 -2.00 0.84
CA ILE A 65 10.59 -1.34 1.86
C ILE A 65 11.49 -1.05 3.06
N LYS A 66 11.29 0.12 3.66
CA LYS A 66 11.94 0.59 4.87
C LYS A 66 10.86 0.98 5.87
N LEU A 67 10.93 0.40 7.04
CA LEU A 67 10.13 0.75 8.21
C LEU A 67 11.04 1.52 9.15
N THR A 68 10.53 2.60 9.72
CA THR A 68 11.19 3.33 10.80
C THR A 68 10.18 3.53 11.92
N HIS A 69 10.52 3.19 13.16
CA HIS A 69 9.62 3.34 14.29
C HIS A 69 10.34 3.85 15.55
N GLY A 70 9.53 4.36 16.48
CA GLY A 70 10.00 4.84 17.77
C GLY A 70 10.79 6.15 17.69
N THR A 71 11.19 6.66 18.86
CA THR A 71 11.92 7.93 18.97
C THR A 71 13.39 7.84 18.57
N GLU A 72 13.96 6.63 18.60
CA GLU A 72 15.36 6.38 18.23
C GLU A 72 15.53 6.11 16.72
N ASN A 73 14.44 6.16 15.95
CA ASN A 73 14.40 5.85 14.52
C ASN A 73 14.98 4.47 14.21
N GLU A 74 14.54 3.44 14.95
CA GLU A 74 14.92 2.07 14.65
C GLU A 74 14.43 1.71 13.25
N GLU A 75 15.34 1.21 12.40
CA GLU A 75 15.07 0.93 11.00
C GLU A 75 15.02 -0.57 10.73
N MET A 76 14.02 -0.99 9.95
CA MET A 76 13.92 -2.33 9.42
C MET A 76 13.77 -2.26 7.90
N ASN A 77 14.66 -2.95 7.19
CA ASN A 77 14.65 -2.99 5.72
C ASN A 77 14.16 -4.36 5.25
N GLY A 78 13.38 -4.35 4.17
CA GLY A 78 12.86 -5.56 3.56
C GLY A 78 12.87 -5.52 2.03
N ILE A 79 12.90 -6.70 1.44
CA ILE A 79 12.83 -6.92 -0.01
C ILE A 79 11.39 -7.32 -0.35
N ILE A 80 10.76 -6.57 -1.24
CA ILE A 80 9.40 -6.82 -1.71
C ILE A 80 9.39 -8.05 -2.61
N LYS A 81 8.61 -9.05 -2.20
CA LYS A 81 8.33 -10.27 -2.98
C LYS A 81 7.18 -10.06 -3.96
N SER A 82 6.13 -9.35 -3.53
CA SER A 82 5.00 -9.02 -4.37
C SER A 82 4.34 -7.72 -3.93
N ASN A 83 3.71 -7.03 -4.88
CA ASN A 83 2.92 -5.83 -4.61
C ASN A 83 1.69 -5.86 -5.51
N THR A 84 0.51 -5.97 -4.89
CA THR A 84 -0.77 -5.79 -5.55
C THR A 84 -1.34 -4.45 -5.15
N CYS A 85 -1.95 -3.75 -6.11
CA CYS A 85 -2.32 -2.36 -5.92
C CYS A 85 -3.60 -2.09 -6.71
N ASN A 86 -4.69 -1.89 -5.96
CA ASN A 86 -6.06 -1.80 -6.43
C ASN A 86 -6.70 -0.55 -5.83
N TRP A 87 -6.20 0.62 -6.21
CA TRP A 87 -6.79 1.90 -5.80
C TRP A 87 -7.86 2.33 -6.79
N THR A 88 -8.98 2.86 -6.30
CA THR A 88 -9.99 3.53 -7.12
C THR A 88 -9.87 5.05 -7.02
N VAL A 89 -9.32 5.55 -5.92
CA VAL A 89 -8.92 6.95 -5.75
C VAL A 89 -7.56 6.98 -5.05
N PRO A 90 -6.52 7.58 -5.65
CA PRO A 90 -5.20 7.74 -5.05
C PRO A 90 -5.22 8.14 -3.58
N PHE A 91 -4.51 7.37 -2.74
CA PHE A 91 -4.32 7.66 -1.32
C PHE A 91 -5.63 7.90 -0.53
N LYS A 92 -6.78 7.43 -1.02
CA LYS A 92 -8.10 7.68 -0.42
C LYS A 92 -9.03 6.48 -0.44
N GLU A 93 -9.17 5.82 -1.60
CA GLU A 93 -10.08 4.69 -1.78
C GLU A 93 -9.39 3.54 -2.51
N GLY A 94 -9.39 2.37 -1.88
CA GLY A 94 -8.85 1.13 -2.43
C GLY A 94 -7.73 0.56 -1.57
N LYS A 95 -6.93 -0.34 -2.13
CA LYS A 95 -6.07 -1.22 -1.33
C LYS A 95 -4.77 -1.58 -2.02
N SER A 96 -3.67 -1.59 -1.28
CA SER A 96 -2.43 -2.26 -1.65
C SER A 96 -2.13 -3.41 -0.69
N VAL A 97 -1.61 -4.52 -1.22
CA VAL A 97 -1.07 -5.62 -0.41
C VAL A 97 0.35 -5.90 -0.89
N ILE A 98 1.30 -5.72 0.02
CA ILE A 98 2.73 -5.89 -0.21
C ILE A 98 3.19 -7.07 0.64
N THR A 99 3.85 -8.05 0.04
CA THR A 99 4.57 -9.08 0.79
C THR A 99 6.06 -8.80 0.69
N ALA A 100 6.77 -8.89 1.81
CA ALA A 100 8.19 -8.60 1.87
C ALA A 100 8.91 -9.50 2.86
N THR A 101 10.20 -9.72 2.62
CA THR A 101 11.12 -10.39 3.54
C THR A 101 11.97 -9.35 4.23
N PHE A 102 11.90 -9.29 5.55
CA PHE A 102 12.69 -8.42 6.40
C PHE A 102 13.85 -9.20 7.00
N SER A 103 15.04 -8.59 7.03
CA SER A 103 16.21 -9.18 7.68
C SER A 103 16.57 -8.38 8.91
N ASN A 104 16.85 -9.07 10.02
CA ASN A 104 17.41 -8.45 11.21
C ASN A 104 18.96 -8.46 11.16
N ASN A 105 19.60 -7.77 12.10
CA ASN A 105 21.08 -7.71 12.18
C ASN A 105 21.76 -9.08 12.43
N ASN A 106 21.00 -10.11 12.81
CA ASN A 106 21.51 -11.45 13.05
C ASN A 106 21.42 -12.35 11.81
N GLY A 107 20.85 -11.86 10.70
CA GLY A 107 20.65 -12.63 9.47
C GLY A 107 19.39 -13.49 9.46
N ASP A 108 18.53 -13.39 10.48
CA ASP A 108 17.22 -14.05 10.42
C ASP A 108 16.32 -13.29 9.45
N GLU A 109 15.65 -14.03 8.58
CA GLU A 109 14.66 -13.51 7.64
C GLU A 109 13.25 -13.78 8.16
N LYS A 110 12.38 -12.78 8.05
CA LYS A 110 10.97 -12.89 8.38
C LYS A 110 10.12 -12.36 7.25
N ASP A 111 9.13 -13.16 6.86
CA ASP A 111 8.13 -12.73 5.90
C ASP A 111 7.00 -11.96 6.62
N ALA A 112 6.62 -10.85 6.00
CA ALA A 112 5.49 -10.06 6.45
C ALA A 112 4.59 -9.67 5.30
N THR A 113 3.30 -9.52 5.62
CA THR A 113 2.29 -8.96 4.75
C THR A 113 1.89 -7.58 5.28
N ILE A 114 1.91 -6.61 4.37
CA ILE A 114 1.55 -5.22 4.63
C ILE A 114 0.34 -4.90 3.79
N THR A 115 -0.75 -4.58 4.46
CA THR A 115 -2.01 -4.18 3.83
C THR A 115 -2.23 -2.69 4.06
N ILE A 116 -2.29 -1.91 2.99
CA ILE A 116 -2.62 -0.49 3.04
C ILE A 116 -4.03 -0.35 2.46
N GLU A 117 -4.98 0.14 3.24
CA GLU A 117 -6.38 0.27 2.83
C GLU A 117 -6.87 1.70 3.04
N GLY A 118 -7.38 2.30 1.97
CA GLY A 118 -8.11 3.56 1.99
C GLY A 118 -9.60 3.31 1.91
N LYS A 119 -10.35 3.84 2.89
CA LYS A 119 -11.80 3.77 2.93
C LYS A 119 -12.38 5.04 3.55
N ASN A 120 -13.33 5.65 2.86
CA ASN A 120 -13.93 6.94 3.25
C ASN A 120 -12.88 8.04 3.48
N GLY A 121 -11.83 8.05 2.65
CA GLY A 121 -10.71 8.99 2.76
C GLY A 121 -9.79 8.80 3.97
N LYS A 122 -9.99 7.77 4.81
CA LYS A 122 -9.05 7.36 5.85
C LYS A 122 -8.18 6.23 5.31
N VAL A 123 -6.88 6.32 5.52
CA VAL A 123 -5.94 5.26 5.13
C VAL A 123 -5.36 4.61 6.36
N THR A 124 -5.43 3.29 6.41
CA THR A 124 -4.80 2.47 7.45
C THR A 124 -3.77 1.56 6.82
N LEU A 125 -2.75 1.22 7.59
CA LEU A 125 -1.78 0.19 7.25
C LEU A 125 -1.82 -0.88 8.33
N THR A 126 -1.91 -2.13 7.92
CA THR A 126 -1.85 -3.30 8.80
C THR A 126 -0.62 -4.13 8.42
N PHE A 127 0.21 -4.42 9.41
CA PHE A 127 1.43 -5.22 9.31
C PHE A 127 1.22 -6.54 10.05
N GLU A 128 1.47 -7.64 9.36
CA GLU A 128 1.30 -9.01 9.87
C GLU A 128 2.56 -9.83 9.55
N MET A 129 3.23 -10.39 10.55
CA MET A 129 4.31 -11.36 10.37
C MET A 129 3.80 -12.78 10.61
N GLU A 130 4.33 -13.76 9.88
CA GLU A 130 3.90 -15.16 10.00
C GLU A 130 4.10 -15.73 11.41
N ASP A 131 5.14 -15.27 12.13
CA ASP A 131 5.51 -15.77 13.46
C ASP A 131 4.81 -15.05 14.63
N MET A 132 3.92 -14.09 14.34
CA MET A 132 3.25 -13.29 15.38
C MET A 132 2.01 -13.94 16.01
N SER A 133 1.72 -15.22 15.71
CA SER A 133 0.54 -15.93 16.23
C SER A 133 -0.78 -15.21 15.90
N GLY A 134 -0.88 -14.63 14.71
CA GLY A 134 -2.05 -13.88 14.25
C GLY A 134 -2.16 -12.44 14.77
N ARG A 135 -1.28 -12.01 15.68
CA ARG A 135 -1.23 -10.60 16.13
C ARG A 135 -0.87 -9.69 14.97
N LYS A 136 -1.44 -8.48 15.00
CA LYS A 136 -1.27 -7.48 13.94
C LYS A 136 -0.86 -6.15 14.54
N ILE A 137 -0.15 -5.37 13.74
CA ILE A 137 0.15 -3.97 14.06
C ILE A 137 -0.60 -3.13 13.04
N GLN A 138 -1.40 -2.18 13.52
CA GLN A 138 -2.15 -1.27 12.67
C GLN A 138 -1.80 0.18 12.99
N VAL A 139 -1.67 0.99 11.95
CA VAL A 139 -1.41 2.42 12.04
C VAL A 139 -2.37 3.16 11.11
N ALA A 140 -2.80 4.36 11.51
CA ALA A 140 -3.57 5.26 10.66
C ALA A 140 -2.63 6.28 10.01
N ALA A 141 -2.87 6.64 8.75
CA ALA A 141 -2.03 7.60 8.06
C ALA A 141 -2.30 9.02 8.57
N ASP A 142 -1.30 9.68 9.12
CA ASP A 142 -1.27 11.15 9.20
C ASP A 142 -0.86 11.75 7.85
N LYS A 143 0.01 11.04 7.13
CA LYS A 143 0.50 11.44 5.82
C LYS A 143 0.72 10.23 4.94
N PHE A 144 0.23 10.32 3.71
CA PHE A 144 0.45 9.30 2.68
C PHE A 144 0.64 9.98 1.33
N ILE A 145 1.89 10.01 0.84
CA ILE A 145 2.30 10.80 -0.33
C ILE A 145 3.27 10.05 -1.24
N GLU A 146 3.29 10.43 -2.52
CA GLU A 146 4.40 10.09 -3.43
C GLU A 146 5.67 10.83 -3.00
N LYS A 147 6.79 10.11 -2.93
CA LYS A 147 8.12 10.66 -2.68
C LYS A 147 8.79 10.95 -4.03
N THR A 148 8.93 12.24 -4.33
CA THR A 148 9.55 12.76 -5.56
C THR A 148 11.05 12.55 -5.59
#